data_AF-A0A2A2GU25-F1
#
_entry.id   AF-A0A2A2GU25-F1
#
_cell.length_a   1.000
_cell.length_b   1.000
_cell.length_c   1.000
_cell.angle_alpha   90.00
_cell.angle_beta   90.00
_cell.angle_gamma   90.00
#
_symmetry.space_group_name_H-M   'P 1'
#
loop_
_entity.id
_entity.type
_entity.pdbx_description
1 polymer ?
#
loop_
_entity_poly.entity_id
_entity_poly.type
_entity_poly.pdbx_seq_one_letter_code
_entity_poly.pdbx_strand_id
1 'polypeptide(L)'
;MEISRPKFADCHFSRIKRFIIKWETRSLGADIDRLIAILPCVIYADKARIDILLARTQEVLKKYLKQNTYMLPRILDRIIMRLLKYKNDEKYYIQDRSKAFDIVLQNIQLYSVVIDILDDPMFAHLLQAFDERIKEGYDKEYTLNADGKRVLSFQEKYSR
;
A
#
# COMPACT_ATOMS: atom_id res chain seq x y z
N MET A 1 1.02 13.10 -24.34
CA MET A 1 0.11 13.94 -23.54
C MET A 1 0.40 13.65 -22.07
N GLU A 2 1.33 14.38 -21.46
CA GLU A 2 1.58 14.27 -20.03
C GLU A 2 0.42 14.94 -19.30
N ILE A 3 -0.38 14.13 -18.61
CA ILE A 3 -1.42 14.64 -17.73
C ILE A 3 -0.69 15.18 -16.51
N SER A 4 -0.32 16.46 -16.53
CA SER A 4 0.15 17.19 -15.36
C SER A 4 -0.99 17.20 -14.34
N ARG A 5 -0.91 16.28 -13.38
CA ARG A 5 -1.91 16.20 -12.31
C ARG A 5 -1.67 17.35 -11.33
N PRO A 6 -2.75 17.93 -10.77
CA PRO A 6 -2.63 18.97 -9.77
C PRO A 6 -1.79 18.47 -8.58
N LYS A 7 -1.00 19.38 -8.00
CA LYS A 7 -0.27 19.11 -6.75
C LYS A 7 -1.24 18.62 -5.69
N PHE A 8 -0.79 17.72 -4.81
CA PHE A 8 -1.62 17.14 -3.75
C PHE A 8 -2.38 18.20 -2.94
N ALA A 9 -1.78 19.37 -2.73
CA ALA A 9 -2.36 20.49 -2.01
C ALA A 9 -3.66 21.04 -2.64
N ASP A 10 -3.85 20.91 -3.95
CA ASP A 10 -4.96 21.53 -4.70
C ASP A 10 -6.13 20.57 -4.94
N CYS A 11 -6.04 19.34 -4.44
CA CYS A 11 -7.04 18.31 -4.70
C CYS A 11 -8.29 18.49 -3.82
N HIS A 12 -9.44 18.77 -4.45
CA HIS A 12 -10.74 18.85 -3.78
C HIS A 12 -11.77 17.88 -4.42
N PHE A 13 -12.52 17.17 -3.58
CA PHE A 13 -13.55 16.22 -4.01
C PHE A 13 -14.89 16.53 -3.36
N SER A 14 -15.92 16.78 -4.19
CA SER A 14 -17.31 16.91 -3.76
C SER A 14 -17.84 15.59 -3.18
N ARG A 15 -18.84 15.66 -2.29
CA ARG A 15 -19.42 14.46 -1.62
C ARG A 15 -19.95 13.42 -2.64
N ILE A 16 -20.58 13.88 -3.72
CA ILE A 16 -21.11 13.02 -4.79
C ILE A 16 -19.97 12.33 -5.55
N LYS A 17 -18.93 13.10 -5.93
CA LYS A 17 -17.76 12.55 -6.62
C LYS A 17 -17.07 11.47 -5.78
N ARG A 18 -16.96 11.66 -4.47
CA ARG A 18 -16.43 10.64 -3.55
C ARG A 18 -17.24 9.35 -3.54
N PHE A 19 -18.56 9.45 -3.65
CA PHE A 19 -19.43 8.27 -3.66
C PHE A 19 -19.27 7.48 -4.96
N ILE A 20 -19.29 8.17 -6.10
CA ILE A 20 -19.08 7.55 -7.42
C ILE A 20 -17.74 6.82 -7.48
N ILE A 21 -16.65 7.48 -7.09
CA ILE A 21 -15.31 6.88 -7.10
C ILE A 21 -15.24 5.65 -6.19
N LYS A 22 -15.86 5.70 -5.01
CA LYS A 22 -15.94 4.53 -4.11
C LYS A 22 -16.70 3.37 -4.73
N TRP A 23 -17.78 3.66 -5.48
CA TRP A 23 -18.59 2.64 -6.13
C TRP A 23 -17.83 2.00 -7.29
N GLU A 24 -17.25 2.80 -8.19
CA GLU A 24 -16.49 2.32 -9.35
C GLU A 24 -15.26 1.48 -8.95
N THR A 25 -14.64 1.78 -7.81
CA THR A 25 -13.45 1.05 -7.36
C THR A 25 -13.74 -0.26 -6.63
N ARG A 26 -14.98 -0.46 -6.12
CA ARG A 26 -15.37 -1.70 -5.44
C ARG A 26 -15.43 -2.92 -6.35
N SER A 27 -15.62 -2.73 -7.66
CA SER A 27 -15.67 -3.81 -8.63
C SER A 27 -14.30 -4.23 -9.17
N LEU A 28 -13.20 -3.61 -8.71
CA LEU A 28 -11.85 -3.81 -9.27
C LEU A 28 -11.10 -5.01 -8.68
N GLY A 29 -11.70 -5.72 -7.72
CA GLY A 29 -11.13 -6.90 -7.09
C GLY A 29 -10.40 -6.62 -5.79
N ALA A 30 -10.20 -7.68 -5.01
CA ALA A 30 -9.69 -7.60 -3.64
C ALA A 30 -8.27 -7.01 -3.54
N ASP A 31 -7.39 -7.31 -4.51
CA ASP A 31 -6.01 -6.83 -4.47
C ASP A 31 -5.91 -5.32 -4.73
N ILE A 32 -6.77 -4.77 -5.59
CA ILE A 32 -6.83 -3.32 -5.80
C ILE A 32 -7.37 -2.61 -4.55
N ASP A 33 -8.38 -3.17 -3.90
CA ASP A 33 -8.88 -2.63 -2.63
C ASP A 33 -7.81 -2.66 -1.53
N ARG A 34 -6.99 -3.72 -1.49
CA ARG A 34 -5.83 -3.84 -0.59
C ARG A 34 -4.76 -2.79 -0.91
N LEU A 35 -4.42 -2.59 -2.19
CA LEU A 35 -3.50 -1.52 -2.60
C LEU A 35 -4.03 -0.13 -2.23
N ILE A 36 -5.32 0.13 -2.40
CA ILE A 36 -5.98 1.38 -1.97
C ILE A 36 -5.90 1.57 -0.44
N ALA A 37 -5.74 0.49 0.34
CA ALA A 37 -5.51 0.59 1.78
C ALA A 37 -4.03 0.83 2.14
N ILE A 38 -3.10 0.16 1.43
CA ILE A 38 -1.67 0.23 1.71
C ILE A 38 -1.04 1.55 1.23
N LEU A 39 -1.21 1.86 -0.05
CA LEU A 39 -0.47 2.91 -0.73
C LEU A 39 -0.61 4.31 -0.13
N PRO A 40 -1.80 4.76 0.36
CA PRO A 40 -1.90 6.03 1.05
C PRO A 40 -1.01 6.08 2.30
N CYS A 41 -0.85 4.97 3.02
CA CYS A 41 0.00 4.93 4.22
C CYS A 41 1.49 5.01 3.86
N VAL A 42 1.89 4.35 2.78
CA VAL A 42 3.26 4.43 2.23
C VAL A 42 3.57 5.86 1.80
N ILE A 43 2.68 6.48 1.01
CA ILE A 43 2.87 7.85 0.52
C ILE A 43 2.91 8.86 1.67
N TYR A 44 2.03 8.70 2.67
CA TYR A 44 1.97 9.63 3.80
C TYR A 44 3.12 9.45 4.82
N ALA A 45 3.91 8.37 4.70
CA ALA A 45 5.05 8.12 5.57
C ALA A 45 6.13 9.22 5.44
N ASP A 46 6.30 9.78 4.24
CA ASP A 46 7.14 10.96 4.00
C ASP A 46 6.27 12.14 3.53
N LYS A 47 5.79 12.91 4.52
CA LYS A 47 4.90 14.06 4.31
C LYS A 47 5.55 15.16 3.45
N ALA A 48 6.88 15.25 3.43
CA ALA A 48 7.59 16.29 2.68
C ALA A 48 7.64 15.97 1.18
N ARG A 49 7.49 14.70 0.80
CA ARG A 49 7.67 14.22 -0.58
C ARG A 49 6.45 13.49 -1.15
N ILE A 50 5.26 13.81 -0.64
CA ILE A 50 3.98 13.21 -1.07
C ILE A 50 3.80 13.28 -2.59
N ASP A 51 4.08 14.43 -3.22
CA ASP A 51 3.89 14.60 -4.67
C ASP A 51 4.80 13.66 -5.48
N ILE A 52 6.05 13.47 -5.04
CA ILE A 52 7.01 12.57 -5.68
C ILE A 52 6.54 11.12 -5.51
N LEU A 53 6.14 10.73 -4.30
CA LEU A 53 5.64 9.39 -4.02
C LEU A 53 4.33 9.11 -4.78
N LEU A 54 3.46 10.10 -4.97
CA LEU A 54 2.26 9.97 -5.80
C LEU A 54 2.60 9.73 -7.27
N ALA A 55 3.56 10.48 -7.83
CA ALA A 55 4.02 10.30 -9.20
C ALA A 55 4.61 8.89 -9.41
N ARG A 56 5.49 8.44 -8.51
CA ARG A 56 6.04 7.08 -8.53
C ARG A 56 4.96 6.02 -8.39
N THR A 57 4.02 6.22 -7.47
CA THR A 57 2.86 5.31 -7.29
C THR A 57 2.06 5.19 -8.59
N GLN A 58 1.83 6.29 -9.30
CA GLN A 58 1.14 6.26 -10.59
C GLN A 58 1.91 5.42 -11.64
N GLU A 59 3.23 5.58 -11.72
CA GLU A 59 4.05 4.81 -12.67
C GLU A 59 4.06 3.31 -12.35
N VAL A 60 4.24 2.96 -11.08
CA VAL A 60 4.24 1.56 -10.63
C VAL A 60 2.86 0.92 -10.84
N LEU A 61 1.78 1.60 -10.44
CA LEU A 61 0.42 1.09 -10.66
C LEU A 61 0.08 0.93 -12.15
N LYS A 62 0.59 1.80 -13.02
CA LYS A 62 0.41 1.65 -14.48
C LYS A 62 1.02 0.34 -14.98
N LYS A 63 2.21 -0.04 -14.47
CA LYS A 63 2.86 -1.32 -14.80
C LYS A 63 2.14 -2.51 -14.18
N TYR A 64 1.65 -2.37 -12.95
CA TYR A 64 0.96 -3.43 -12.21
C TYR A 64 -0.41 -3.76 -12.81
N LEU A 65 -1.19 -2.73 -13.17
CA LEU A 65 -2.58 -2.90 -13.64
C LEU A 65 -2.69 -3.45 -15.05
N LYS A 66 -1.65 -3.32 -15.90
CA LYS A 66 -1.58 -3.73 -17.32
C LYS A 66 -2.91 -3.56 -18.08
N GLN A 67 -3.78 -4.57 -18.04
CA GLN A 67 -5.09 -4.65 -18.70
C GLN A 67 -6.13 -3.65 -18.13
N ASN A 68 -6.01 -3.24 -16.87
CA ASN A 68 -6.94 -2.34 -16.18
C ASN A 68 -6.41 -0.91 -16.04
N THR A 69 -5.51 -0.48 -16.93
CA THR A 69 -4.89 0.86 -16.88
C THR A 69 -5.93 1.99 -16.92
N TYR A 70 -7.07 1.79 -17.57
CA TYR A 70 -8.18 2.76 -17.62
C TYR A 70 -8.76 3.10 -16.23
N MET A 71 -8.56 2.23 -15.23
CA MET A 71 -9.02 2.42 -13.85
C MET A 71 -8.00 3.14 -12.95
N LEU A 72 -6.77 3.32 -13.42
CA LEU A 72 -5.70 4.00 -12.70
C LEU A 72 -6.11 5.40 -12.19
N PRO A 73 -6.83 6.26 -12.95
CA PRO A 73 -7.31 7.54 -12.42
C PRO A 73 -8.19 7.39 -11.19
N ARG A 74 -9.10 6.42 -11.18
CA ARG A 74 -10.03 6.19 -10.06
C ARG A 74 -9.33 5.62 -8.82
N ILE A 75 -8.36 4.74 -9.03
CA ILE A 75 -7.53 4.20 -7.94
C ILE A 75 -6.73 5.33 -7.29
N LEU A 76 -6.08 6.17 -8.11
CA LEU A 76 -5.34 7.31 -7.60
C LEU A 76 -6.24 8.33 -6.90
N ASP A 77 -7.44 8.59 -7.42
CA ASP A 77 -8.42 9.42 -6.73
C ASP A 77 -8.77 8.86 -5.33
N ARG A 78 -8.94 7.53 -5.19
CA ARG A 78 -9.17 6.88 -3.89
C ARG A 78 -8.00 7.07 -2.94
N ILE A 79 -6.77 6.97 -3.45
CA ILE A 79 -5.56 7.16 -2.68
C ILE A 79 -5.49 8.61 -2.17
N ILE A 80 -5.65 9.59 -3.07
CA ILE A 80 -5.66 11.01 -2.74
C ILE A 80 -6.76 11.33 -1.73
N MET A 81 -7.96 10.77 -1.90
CA MET A 81 -9.05 10.94 -0.92
C MET A 81 -8.69 10.46 0.49
N ARG A 82 -7.89 9.39 0.63
CA ARG A 82 -7.40 8.93 1.94
C ARG A 82 -6.29 9.85 2.46
N LEU A 83 -5.35 10.26 1.61
CA LEU A 83 -4.30 11.22 1.98
C LEU A 83 -4.88 12.54 2.49
N LEU A 84 -5.92 13.07 1.84
CA LEU A 84 -6.63 14.26 2.30
C LEU A 84 -7.29 14.05 3.67
N LYS A 85 -7.79 12.85 3.96
CA LYS A 85 -8.30 12.53 5.31
C LYS A 85 -7.17 12.52 6.34
N TYR A 86 -6.03 11.93 6.01
CA TYR A 86 -4.87 11.89 6.92
C TYR A 86 -4.35 13.29 7.21
N LYS A 87 -4.32 14.16 6.19
CA LYS A 87 -3.97 15.58 6.35
C LYS A 87 -4.93 16.32 7.28
N ASN A 88 -6.22 16.00 7.25
CA ASN A 88 -7.23 16.64 8.09
C ASN A 88 -7.25 16.09 9.53
N ASP A 89 -7.00 14.79 9.70
CA ASP A 89 -6.93 14.14 11.00
C ASP A 89 -5.97 12.94 10.95
N GLU A 90 -4.85 13.08 11.65
CA GLU A 90 -3.77 12.11 11.70
C GLU A 90 -4.16 10.79 12.38
N LYS A 91 -5.25 10.76 13.17
CA LYS A 91 -5.75 9.53 13.78
C LYS A 91 -6.14 8.50 12.72
N TYR A 92 -6.67 8.94 11.58
CA TYR A 92 -6.98 8.04 10.47
C TYR A 92 -5.74 7.40 9.89
N TYR A 93 -4.62 8.13 9.82
CA TYR A 93 -3.35 7.57 9.36
C TYR A 93 -2.84 6.50 10.32
N ILE A 94 -2.84 6.75 11.62
CA ILE A 94 -2.35 5.78 12.63
C ILE A 94 -3.18 4.48 12.57
N GLN A 95 -4.50 4.61 12.44
CA GLN A 95 -5.39 3.46 12.32
C GLN A 95 -5.18 2.67 11.03
N ASP A 96 -5.12 3.36 9.89
CA ASP A 96 -4.97 2.70 8.58
C ASP A 96 -3.56 2.13 8.39
N ARG A 97 -2.52 2.73 8.98
CA ARG A 97 -1.14 2.23 8.94
C ARG A 97 -1.02 0.84 9.53
N SER A 98 -1.68 0.59 10.67
CA SER A 98 -1.64 -0.73 11.32
C SER A 98 -2.29 -1.78 10.43
N LYS A 99 -3.47 -1.47 9.85
CA LYS A 99 -4.16 -2.37 8.92
C LYS A 99 -3.37 -2.60 7.63
N ALA A 100 -2.74 -1.55 7.08
CA ALA A 100 -1.91 -1.66 5.90
C ALA A 100 -0.75 -2.63 6.12
N PHE A 101 -0.14 -2.56 7.30
CA PHE A 101 0.94 -3.47 7.69
C PHE A 101 0.45 -4.93 7.79
N ASP A 102 -0.70 -5.18 8.42
CA ASP A 102 -1.29 -6.52 8.49
C ASP A 102 -1.58 -7.10 7.09
N ILE A 103 -2.09 -6.28 6.16
CA ILE A 103 -2.34 -6.69 4.77
C ILE A 103 -1.03 -7.07 4.06
N VAL A 104 0.03 -6.31 4.28
CA VAL A 104 1.35 -6.57 3.68
C VAL A 104 1.96 -7.85 4.24
N LEU A 105 1.86 -8.09 5.54
CA LEU A 105 2.29 -9.34 6.15
C LEU A 105 1.55 -10.55 5.58
N GLN A 106 0.23 -10.44 5.40
CA GLN A 106 -0.60 -11.52 4.85
C GLN A 106 -0.40 -11.75 3.35
N ASN A 107 0.11 -10.78 2.61
CA ASN A 107 0.29 -10.88 1.16
C ASN A 107 1.58 -10.21 0.68
N ILE A 108 2.63 -11.03 0.61
CA ILE A 108 3.97 -10.60 0.18
C ILE A 108 4.00 -10.05 -1.26
N GLN A 109 3.07 -10.44 -2.14
CA GLN A 109 3.01 -9.89 -3.50
C GLN A 109 2.58 -8.42 -3.52
N LEU A 110 1.85 -7.96 -2.51
CA LEU A 110 1.54 -6.54 -2.36
C LEU A 110 2.74 -5.77 -1.81
N TYR A 111 3.65 -6.45 -1.10
CA TYR A 111 4.87 -5.84 -0.63
C TYR A 111 5.81 -5.46 -1.78
N SER A 112 5.91 -6.29 -2.82
CA SER A 112 6.76 -5.95 -3.98
C SER A 112 6.34 -4.64 -4.64
N VAL A 113 5.04 -4.31 -4.66
CA VAL A 113 4.55 -3.01 -5.14
C VAL A 113 5.05 -1.86 -4.26
N VAL A 114 5.13 -2.06 -2.94
CA VAL A 114 5.68 -1.07 -2.02
C VAL A 114 7.18 -0.89 -2.26
N ILE A 115 7.93 -1.98 -2.45
CA ILE A 115 9.35 -1.94 -2.80
C ILE A 115 9.54 -1.11 -4.08
N ASP A 116 8.82 -1.43 -5.16
CA ASP A 116 8.94 -0.72 -6.44
C ASP A 116 8.68 0.80 -6.31
N ILE A 117 7.75 1.21 -5.43
CA ILE A 117 7.47 2.63 -5.19
C ILE A 117 8.62 3.31 -4.46
N LEU A 118 9.23 2.61 -3.50
CA LEU A 118 10.32 3.11 -2.66
C LEU A 118 11.71 2.80 -3.23
N ASP A 119 11.81 2.19 -4.41
CA ASP A 119 13.05 1.83 -5.12
C ASP A 119 13.78 3.08 -5.66
N ASP A 120 14.20 3.93 -4.73
CA ASP A 120 14.96 5.15 -4.94
C ASP A 120 15.84 5.38 -3.71
N PRO A 121 17.14 5.71 -3.88
CA PRO A 121 18.02 6.02 -2.76
C PRO A 121 17.44 7.08 -1.81
N MET A 122 16.64 8.01 -2.32
CA MET A 122 15.97 9.05 -1.53
C MET A 122 14.99 8.49 -0.49
N PHE A 123 14.40 7.33 -0.75
CA PHE A 123 13.40 6.67 0.09
C PHE A 123 13.94 5.40 0.79
N ALA A 124 15.23 5.12 0.68
CA ALA A 124 15.85 3.93 1.27
C ALA A 124 15.57 3.78 2.78
N HIS A 125 15.53 4.90 3.52
CA HIS A 125 15.20 4.89 4.94
C HIS A 125 13.76 4.41 5.23
N LEU A 126 12.79 4.74 4.37
CA LEU A 126 11.42 4.25 4.49
C LEU A 126 11.37 2.76 4.19
N LEU A 127 12.04 2.34 3.11
CA LEU A 127 12.08 0.94 2.70
C LEU A 127 12.71 0.07 3.81
N GLN A 128 13.83 0.53 4.39
CA GLN A 128 14.47 -0.13 5.52
C GLN A 128 13.51 -0.25 6.72
N ALA A 129 12.78 0.82 7.07
CA ALA A 129 11.82 0.77 8.15
C ALA A 129 10.66 -0.21 7.89
N PHE A 130 10.21 -0.33 6.63
CA PHE A 130 9.23 -1.35 6.24
C PHE A 130 9.81 -2.76 6.36
N ASP A 131 11.03 -2.99 5.85
CA ASP A 131 11.72 -4.28 5.92
C ASP A 131 11.93 -4.76 7.36
N GLU A 132 12.43 -3.89 8.23
CA GLU A 132 12.63 -4.18 9.65
C GLU A 132 11.31 -4.58 10.30
N ARG A 133 10.25 -3.81 10.05
CA ARG A 133 8.94 -4.09 10.66
C ARG A 133 8.34 -5.39 10.14
N ILE A 134 8.48 -5.67 8.84
CA ILE A 134 8.00 -6.94 8.25
C ILE A 134 8.77 -8.13 8.83
N LYS A 135 10.10 -8.03 8.96
CA LYS A 135 10.93 -9.06 9.61
C LYS A 135 10.47 -9.30 11.04
N GLU A 136 10.29 -8.25 11.83
CA GLU A 136 9.74 -8.36 13.20
C GLU A 136 8.36 -9.04 13.23
N GLY A 137 7.51 -8.74 12.26
CA GLY A 137 6.17 -9.32 12.14
C GLY A 137 6.24 -10.83 11.90
N TYR A 138 7.05 -11.26 10.92
CA TYR A 138 7.27 -12.67 10.65
C TYR A 138 7.94 -13.37 11.83
N ASP A 139 9.00 -12.80 12.41
CA ASP A 139 9.70 -13.39 13.54
C ASP A 139 8.76 -13.64 14.72
N LYS A 140 7.84 -12.71 15.02
CA LYS A 140 6.81 -12.86 16.05
C LYS A 140 5.82 -13.98 15.72
N GLU A 141 5.36 -14.06 14.49
CA GLU A 141 4.41 -15.11 14.06
C GLU A 141 5.06 -16.49 14.07
N TYR A 142 6.33 -16.60 13.66
CA TYR A 142 7.11 -17.84 13.73
C TYR A 142 7.52 -18.24 15.15
N THR A 143 7.80 -17.28 16.05
CA THR A 143 8.08 -17.60 17.46
C THR A 143 6.83 -18.01 18.23
N LEU A 144 5.65 -17.45 17.91
CA LEU A 144 4.37 -17.90 18.46
C LEU A 144 3.97 -19.29 17.93
N ASN A 145 4.36 -19.64 16.70
CA ASN A 145 4.14 -20.96 16.10
C ASN A 145 5.16 -22.03 16.55
N ALA A 146 5.41 -22.17 17.85
CA ALA A 146 6.21 -23.28 18.39
C ALA A 146 5.66 -24.67 17.99
N ASP A 147 4.34 -24.77 17.73
CA ASP A 147 3.70 -25.98 17.21
C ASP A 147 3.91 -26.19 15.69
N GLY A 148 4.07 -25.13 14.90
CA GLY A 148 4.42 -25.23 13.47
C GLY A 148 5.83 -25.79 13.25
N LYS A 149 6.74 -25.52 14.19
CA LYS A 149 8.10 -26.10 14.22
C LYS A 149 8.06 -27.63 14.39
N ARG A 150 7.08 -28.18 15.13
CA ARG A 150 6.86 -29.64 15.20
C ARG A 150 6.40 -30.20 13.86
N VAL A 151 5.45 -29.55 13.17
CA VAL A 151 4.95 -30.01 11.87
C VAL A 151 6.06 -30.00 10.80
N LEU A 152 6.87 -28.95 10.75
CA LEU A 152 8.05 -28.87 9.86
C LEU A 152 9.09 -29.94 10.19
N SER A 153 9.41 -30.15 11.47
CA SER A 153 10.32 -31.23 11.88
C SER A 153 9.78 -32.64 11.60
N PHE A 154 8.46 -32.82 11.60
CA PHE A 154 7.82 -34.06 11.19
C PHE A 154 7.94 -34.25 9.67
N GLN A 155 7.69 -33.23 8.85
CA GLN A 155 7.84 -33.35 7.39
C GLN A 155 9.30 -33.62 6.97
N GLU A 156 10.28 -32.96 7.58
CA GLU A 156 11.69 -33.22 7.31
C GLU A 156 12.15 -34.63 7.74
N LYS A 157 11.49 -35.22 8.76
CA LYS A 157 11.81 -36.57 9.26
C LYS A 157 11.18 -37.70 8.43
N TYR A 158 10.12 -37.42 7.69
CA TYR A 158 9.38 -38.41 6.88
C TYR A 158 9.48 -38.17 5.35
N SER A 159 10.24 -37.17 4.89
CA SER A 159 10.58 -36.95 3.48
C SER A 159 12.01 -37.38 3.11
N ARG A 160 12.58 -38.35 3.82
CA ARG A 160 13.77 -39.11 3.39
C ARG A 160 13.39 -40.53 3.04
#